data_AF-A0A5Q4BFJ2-F1
#
_entry.id   AF-A0A5Q4BFJ2-F1
#
_cell.length_a   1.000
_cell.length_b   1.000
_cell.length_c   1.000
_cell.angle_alpha   90.00
_cell.angle_beta   90.00
_cell.angle_gamma   90.00
#
_symmetry.space_group_name_H-M   'P 1'
#
loop_
_entity.id
_entity.type
_entity.pdbx_description
1 polymer ?
#
loop_
_entity_poly.entity_id
_entity_poly.type
_entity_poly.pdbx_seq_one_letter_code
_entity_poly.pdbx_strand_id
1 'polypeptide(L)'
;MLLMPDGSGAFRLWCDDFRPANVLVDEDDDVLGVIDWEFAYAAPTQFALDPPWWLLLDVPEMRDGGIEEWAHVYGGRLKTWLSALEEAETEMGAGSALPLSAYMRDSWETGRFWLDYAARRSWAFDTVYWKYLDDRFFGEGRESGGPAEEMWKTRVHLLSPEELAAMELMVRTKMEESEERVLVEWDAGEAKQRLSSFLFD
;
A
#
# COMPACT_ATOMS: atom_id res chain seq x y z
N MET A 1 2.69 -10.13 -15.76
CA MET A 1 2.93 -10.50 -14.36
C MET A 1 3.99 -11.57 -14.31
N LEU A 2 5.15 -11.21 -13.77
CA LEU A 2 6.22 -12.15 -13.50
C LEU A 2 5.78 -13.12 -12.39
N LEU A 3 6.27 -14.36 -12.45
CA LEU A 3 6.04 -15.33 -11.39
C LEU A 3 6.71 -14.84 -10.11
N MET A 4 5.94 -14.69 -9.05
CA MET A 4 6.48 -14.26 -7.77
C MET A 4 7.47 -15.31 -7.24
N PRO A 5 8.63 -14.89 -6.71
CA PRO A 5 9.49 -15.77 -5.95
C PRO A 5 8.70 -16.38 -4.79
N ASP A 6 9.03 -17.62 -4.44
CA ASP A 6 8.33 -18.37 -3.41
C ASP A 6 8.13 -17.54 -2.11
N GLY A 7 6.87 -17.42 -1.70
CA GLY A 7 6.42 -16.78 -0.47
C GLY A 7 6.83 -17.50 0.81
N SER A 8 7.32 -18.73 0.70
CA SER A 8 7.87 -19.49 1.83
C SER A 8 9.20 -18.91 2.37
N GLY A 9 9.78 -17.93 1.67
CA GLY A 9 11.00 -17.24 2.08
C GLY A 9 10.87 -16.54 3.43
N ALA A 10 11.90 -16.69 4.27
CA ALA A 10 11.98 -16.05 5.58
C ALA A 10 11.71 -14.54 5.50
N PHE A 11 10.96 -14.02 6.48
CA PHE A 11 10.85 -12.59 6.71
C PHE A 11 12.26 -12.03 6.93
N ARG A 12 12.55 -10.87 6.32
CA ARG A 12 13.83 -10.19 6.46
C ARG A 12 13.64 -8.84 7.12
N LEU A 13 14.72 -8.33 7.69
CA LEU A 13 14.77 -6.94 8.14
C LEU A 13 14.56 -6.03 6.91
N TRP A 14 13.57 -5.16 7.01
CA TRP A 14 13.13 -4.24 5.97
C TRP A 14 13.00 -2.84 6.57
N CYS A 15 13.24 -1.82 5.76
CA CYS A 15 13.03 -0.43 6.13
C CYS A 15 12.40 0.32 4.95
N ASP A 16 11.29 1.00 5.21
CA ASP A 16 10.59 1.79 4.20
C ASP A 16 11.25 3.14 3.92
N ASP A 17 12.23 3.56 4.73
CA ASP A 17 12.79 4.91 4.71
C ASP A 17 14.27 4.99 4.30
N PHE A 18 14.71 4.14 3.38
CA PHE A 18 16.04 4.25 2.75
C PHE A 18 16.13 5.36 1.69
N ARG A 19 15.49 6.50 1.96
CA ARG A 19 15.61 7.72 1.15
C ARG A 19 17.07 8.21 1.10
N PRO A 20 17.47 8.98 0.08
CA PRO A 20 18.85 9.45 -0.08
C PRO A 20 19.43 10.17 1.15
N ALA A 21 18.60 10.85 1.94
CA ALA A 21 19.03 11.53 3.16
C ALA A 21 19.57 10.58 4.25
N ASN A 22 19.26 9.28 4.16
CA ASN A 22 19.67 8.25 5.12
C ASN A 22 20.87 7.41 4.62
N VAL A 23 21.45 7.76 3.47
CA VAL A 23 22.62 7.09 2.90
C VAL A 23 23.83 8.01 3.04
N LEU A 24 24.89 7.51 3.69
CA LEU A 24 26.16 8.21 3.82
C LEU A 24 27.07 7.83 2.65
N VAL A 25 27.67 8.82 2.01
CA VAL A 25 28.65 8.67 0.93
C VAL A 25 29.95 9.41 1.26
N ASP A 26 31.07 8.99 0.68
CA ASP A 26 32.35 9.70 0.77
C ASP A 26 32.54 10.73 -0.34
N GLU A 27 33.78 11.20 -0.55
CA GLU A 27 34.12 12.21 -1.55
C GLU A 27 34.12 11.69 -3.00
N ASP A 28 34.12 10.36 -3.18
CA ASP A 28 34.08 9.68 -4.47
C ASP A 28 32.67 9.12 -4.79
N ASP A 29 31.65 9.54 -4.02
CA ASP A 29 30.26 9.06 -4.07
C ASP A 29 30.08 7.57 -3.70
N ASP A 30 31.06 6.94 -3.02
CA ASP A 30 30.96 5.56 -2.57
C ASP A 30 30.10 5.45 -1.31
N VAL A 31 29.21 4.45 -1.26
CA VAL A 31 28.30 4.22 -0.12
C VAL A 31 29.08 3.71 1.10
N LEU A 32 29.12 4.53 2.16
CA LEU A 32 29.76 4.21 3.43
C LEU A 32 28.83 3.47 4.41
N GLY A 33 27.52 3.71 4.32
CA GLY A 33 26.55 3.08 5.19
C GLY A 33 25.16 3.71 5.13
N VAL A 34 24.22 3.06 5.80
CA VAL A 34 22.82 3.49 5.90
C VAL A 34 22.48 3.71 7.37
N ILE A 35 21.88 4.86 7.67
CA ILE A 35 21.48 5.27 9.02
C ILE A 35 19.95 5.23 9.16
N ASP A 36 19.45 5.68 10.32
CA ASP A 36 18.03 5.90 10.58
C ASP A 36 17.15 4.63 10.49
N TRP A 37 17.48 3.64 11.32
CA TRP A 37 16.82 2.34 11.37
C TRP A 37 15.59 2.29 12.27
N GLU A 38 15.07 3.43 12.75
CA GLU A 38 14.01 3.48 13.75
C GLU A 38 12.65 2.92 13.26
N PHE A 39 12.47 2.86 11.93
CA PHE A 39 11.30 2.29 11.29
C PHE A 39 11.55 0.90 10.66
N ALA A 40 12.63 0.21 11.04
CA ALA A 40 12.90 -1.11 10.51
C ALA A 40 12.02 -2.19 11.17
N TYR A 41 11.54 -3.14 10.36
CA TYR A 41 10.67 -4.23 10.80
C TYR A 41 10.92 -5.51 10.00
N ALA A 42 10.35 -6.64 10.45
CA ALA A 42 10.41 -7.89 9.71
C ALA A 42 9.31 -7.91 8.63
N ALA A 43 9.68 -8.07 7.35
CA ALA A 43 8.75 -8.06 6.23
C ALA A 43 9.01 -9.21 5.23
N PRO A 44 8.02 -9.55 4.38
CA PRO A 44 8.24 -10.46 3.25
C PRO A 44 9.34 -9.93 2.33
N THR A 45 10.20 -10.82 1.82
CA THR A 45 11.28 -10.44 0.90
C THR A 45 10.72 -9.82 -0.41
N GLN A 46 9.46 -10.13 -0.73
CA GLN A 46 8.74 -9.63 -1.90
C GLN A 46 8.58 -8.10 -1.92
N PHE A 47 8.63 -7.41 -0.79
CA PHE A 47 8.59 -5.93 -0.78
C PHE A 47 9.81 -5.31 -1.50
N ALA A 48 10.93 -6.05 -1.59
CA ALA A 48 12.10 -5.63 -2.39
C ALA A 48 11.83 -5.59 -3.90
N LEU A 49 10.74 -6.23 -4.35
CA LEU A 49 10.37 -6.33 -5.76
C LEU A 49 9.54 -5.14 -6.25
N ASP A 50 9.29 -4.18 -5.37
CA ASP A 50 8.56 -2.95 -5.66
C ASP A 50 9.50 -1.74 -5.65
N PRO A 51 9.27 -0.76 -6.55
CA PRO A 51 10.13 0.40 -6.59
C PRO A 51 9.97 1.29 -5.35
N PRO A 52 11.01 2.06 -4.97
CA PRO A 52 10.99 2.86 -3.76
C PRO A 52 9.96 4.00 -3.85
N TRP A 53 8.99 4.02 -2.95
CA TRP A 53 7.98 5.10 -2.89
C TRP A 53 8.63 6.49 -2.74
N TRP A 54 9.80 6.59 -2.09
CA TRP A 54 10.48 7.85 -1.82
C TRP A 54 11.24 8.42 -3.03
N LEU A 55 11.13 7.85 -4.24
CA LEU A 55 11.85 8.32 -5.43
C LEU A 55 11.61 9.81 -5.75
N LEU A 56 10.42 10.33 -5.46
CA LEU A 56 10.11 11.75 -5.65
C LEU A 56 10.44 12.63 -4.43
N LEU A 57 10.88 12.04 -3.32
CA LEU A 57 11.07 12.69 -2.02
C LEU A 57 9.78 13.38 -1.50
N ASP A 58 8.64 12.93 -2.01
CA ASP A 58 7.31 13.46 -1.73
C ASP A 58 6.36 12.28 -1.50
N VAL A 59 5.47 12.43 -0.53
CA VAL A 59 4.55 11.36 -0.09
C VAL A 59 3.35 11.31 -1.06
N PRO A 60 3.01 10.14 -1.65
CA PRO A 60 1.99 10.02 -2.69
C PRO A 60 0.67 10.75 -2.39
N GLU A 61 0.16 10.56 -1.19
CA GLU A 61 -1.12 11.06 -0.70
C GLU A 61 -1.09 12.51 -0.19
N MET A 62 0.11 13.10 0.01
CA MET A 62 0.25 14.50 0.45
C MET A 62 0.47 15.48 -0.69
N ARG A 63 0.61 15.00 -1.92
CA ARG A 63 0.89 15.87 -3.06
C ARG A 63 -0.28 16.82 -3.33
N ASP A 64 0.02 18.09 -3.64
CA ASP A 64 -0.99 19.13 -3.84
C ASP A 64 -2.02 18.79 -4.94
N GLY A 65 -1.60 18.23 -6.08
CA GLY A 65 -2.53 17.75 -7.12
C GLY A 65 -2.98 16.30 -6.94
N GLY A 66 -2.75 15.73 -5.76
CA GLY A 66 -3.19 14.41 -5.36
C GLY A 66 -2.33 13.25 -5.88
N ILE A 67 -2.73 12.06 -5.46
CA ILE A 67 -2.00 10.81 -5.72
C ILE A 67 -1.89 10.48 -7.22
N GLU A 68 -2.87 10.89 -8.04
CA GLU A 68 -2.86 10.67 -9.48
C GLU A 68 -1.79 11.51 -10.18
N GLU A 69 -1.64 12.78 -9.77
CA GLU A 69 -0.55 13.62 -10.26
C GLU A 69 0.80 13.03 -9.82
N TRP A 70 0.91 12.65 -8.54
CA TRP A 70 2.10 11.99 -7.99
C TRP A 70 2.49 10.76 -8.83
N ALA A 71 1.53 9.87 -9.10
CA ALA A 71 1.74 8.66 -9.88
C ALA A 71 2.19 8.95 -11.31
N HIS A 72 1.64 10.00 -11.93
CA HIS A 72 2.05 10.43 -13.27
C HIS A 72 3.53 10.84 -13.30
N VAL A 73 3.96 11.70 -12.36
CA VAL A 73 5.36 12.15 -12.28
C VAL A 73 6.28 11.01 -11.86
N TYR A 74 5.84 10.19 -10.91
CA TYR A 74 6.58 9.02 -10.42
C TYR A 74 6.82 8.04 -11.55
N GLY A 75 5.80 7.69 -12.34
CA GLY A 75 5.93 6.80 -13.50
C GLY A 75 6.92 7.33 -14.55
N GLY A 76 7.06 8.65 -14.68
CA GLY A 76 8.10 9.27 -15.51
C GLY A 76 9.51 9.04 -14.95
N ARG A 77 9.71 9.30 -13.65
CA ARG A 77 11.01 9.15 -12.96
C ARG A 77 11.42 7.69 -12.76
N LEU A 78 10.45 6.81 -12.58
CA LEU A 78 10.65 5.38 -12.44
C LEU A 78 11.41 4.81 -13.64
N LYS A 79 11.18 5.33 -14.86
CA LYS A 79 11.94 4.90 -16.05
C LYS A 79 13.45 5.15 -15.91
N THR A 80 13.83 6.29 -15.34
CA THR A 80 15.24 6.62 -15.08
C THR A 80 15.81 5.72 -13.99
N TRP A 81 15.06 5.50 -12.90
CA TRP A 81 15.45 4.56 -11.83
C TRP A 81 15.69 3.15 -12.37
N LEU A 82 14.75 2.63 -13.17
CA LEU A 82 14.85 1.30 -13.75
C LEU A 82 16.04 1.17 -14.72
N SER A 83 16.33 2.21 -15.51
CA SER A 83 17.51 2.22 -16.38
C SER A 83 18.81 2.09 -15.60
N ALA A 84 18.97 2.88 -14.53
CA ALA A 84 20.15 2.81 -13.67
C ALA A 84 20.26 1.45 -12.94
N LEU A 85 19.12 0.89 -12.52
CA LEU A 85 19.08 -0.42 -11.87
C LEU A 85 19.45 -1.55 -12.85
N GLU A 86 19.01 -1.49 -14.11
CA GLU A 86 19.38 -2.44 -15.16
C GLU A 86 20.90 -2.39 -15.46
N GLU A 87 21.50 -1.20 -15.47
CA GLU A 87 22.96 -1.02 -15.62
C GLU A 87 23.71 -1.65 -14.44
N ALA A 88 23.30 -1.34 -13.20
CA ALA A 88 23.90 -1.91 -11.98
C ALA A 88 23.76 -3.45 -11.92
N GLU A 89 22.59 -3.98 -12.28
CA GLU A 89 22.37 -5.43 -12.39
C GLU A 89 23.30 -6.08 -13.42
N THR A 90 23.56 -5.40 -14.53
CA THR A 90 24.47 -5.88 -15.58
C THR A 90 25.92 -5.90 -15.09
N GLU A 91 26.36 -4.86 -14.39
CA GLU A 91 27.72 -4.74 -13.83
C GLU A 91 27.99 -5.77 -12.73
N MET A 92 26.98 -6.08 -11.91
CA MET A 92 27.06 -7.15 -10.90
C MET A 92 27.17 -8.56 -11.51
N GLY A 93 26.85 -8.71 -12.80
CA GLY A 93 26.82 -9.99 -13.51
C GLY A 93 25.67 -10.91 -13.05
N ALA A 94 25.71 -12.18 -13.47
CA ALA A 94 24.66 -13.19 -13.18
C ALA A 94 24.55 -13.60 -11.69
N GLY A 95 25.05 -12.79 -10.75
CA GLY A 95 25.05 -13.06 -9.31
C GLY A 95 23.77 -12.68 -8.58
N SER A 96 22.90 -11.85 -9.17
CA SER A 96 21.57 -11.58 -8.61
C SER A 96 20.58 -12.65 -9.09
N ALA A 97 19.98 -13.39 -8.15
CA ALA A 97 19.04 -14.46 -8.47
C ALA A 97 17.72 -13.93 -9.08
N LEU A 98 17.46 -12.62 -9.01
CA LEU A 98 16.23 -11.97 -9.44
C LEU A 98 16.53 -10.60 -10.08
N PRO A 99 16.06 -10.31 -11.30
CA PRO A 99 16.17 -8.98 -11.91
C PRO A 99 15.17 -8.02 -11.27
N LEU A 100 15.60 -7.24 -10.28
CA LEU A 100 14.76 -6.29 -9.53
C LEU A 100 14.14 -5.26 -10.46
N SER A 101 14.88 -4.77 -11.45
CA SER A 101 14.36 -3.84 -12.46
C SER A 101 13.10 -4.38 -13.16
N ALA A 102 13.14 -5.63 -13.61
CA ALA A 102 12.01 -6.28 -14.26
C ALA A 102 10.82 -6.46 -13.31
N TYR A 103 11.07 -6.84 -12.06
CA TYR A 103 10.03 -6.99 -11.05
C TYR A 103 9.38 -5.67 -10.65
N MET A 104 10.17 -4.61 -10.46
CA MET A 104 9.67 -3.28 -10.11
C MET A 104 8.87 -2.67 -11.26
N ARG A 105 9.27 -2.92 -12.51
CA ARG A 105 8.50 -2.53 -13.70
C ARG A 105 7.15 -3.25 -13.73
N ASP A 106 7.17 -4.58 -13.59
CA ASP A 106 5.95 -5.40 -13.57
C ASP A 106 5.04 -5.00 -12.40
N SER A 107 5.59 -4.66 -11.23
CA SER A 107 4.80 -4.27 -10.06
C SER A 107 4.05 -2.95 -10.26
N TRP A 108 4.71 -1.98 -10.91
CA TRP A 108 4.12 -0.71 -11.25
C TRP A 108 3.00 -0.86 -12.28
N GLU A 109 3.24 -1.64 -13.34
CA GLU A 109 2.27 -1.86 -14.43
C GLU A 109 1.05 -2.66 -13.96
N THR A 110 1.27 -3.69 -13.15
CA THR A 110 0.19 -4.55 -12.62
C THR A 110 -0.56 -3.93 -11.45
N GLY A 111 -0.01 -2.88 -10.83
CA GLY A 111 -0.58 -2.23 -9.64
C GLY A 111 -0.22 -2.92 -8.32
N ARG A 112 0.65 -3.94 -8.33
CA ARG A 112 1.17 -4.57 -7.10
C ARG A 112 1.82 -3.54 -6.17
N PHE A 113 2.54 -2.57 -6.73
CA PHE A 113 3.09 -1.44 -5.96
C PHE A 113 2.05 -0.80 -5.04
N TRP A 114 0.83 -0.57 -5.54
CA TRP A 114 -0.24 0.06 -4.76
C TRP A 114 -0.81 -0.87 -3.68
N LEU A 115 -0.88 -2.16 -3.96
CA LEU A 115 -1.30 -3.16 -2.98
C LEU A 115 -0.33 -3.20 -1.80
N ASP A 116 0.97 -3.34 -2.09
CA ASP A 116 2.01 -3.42 -1.07
C ASP A 116 2.20 -2.08 -0.35
N TYR A 117 2.01 -0.95 -1.04
CA TYR A 117 2.00 0.38 -0.43
C TYR A 117 0.84 0.54 0.56
N ALA A 118 -0.38 0.19 0.15
CA ALA A 118 -1.57 0.26 1.02
C ALA A 118 -1.46 -0.66 2.24
N ALA A 119 -0.84 -1.84 2.08
CA ALA A 119 -0.60 -2.78 3.18
C ALA A 119 0.37 -2.22 4.24
N ARG A 120 1.32 -1.36 3.84
CA ARG A 120 2.31 -0.74 4.75
C ARG A 120 1.86 0.60 5.31
N ARG A 121 0.97 1.32 4.60
CA ARG A 121 0.55 2.70 4.91
C ARG A 121 -0.96 2.75 5.14
N SER A 122 -1.39 2.37 6.35
CA SER A 122 -2.82 2.31 6.72
C SER A 122 -3.58 3.62 6.50
N TRP A 123 -2.94 4.76 6.71
CA TRP A 123 -3.55 6.08 6.51
C TRP A 123 -3.82 6.43 5.04
N ALA A 124 -3.07 5.86 4.10
CA ALA A 124 -3.26 6.05 2.66
C ALA A 124 -4.20 5.03 2.03
N PHE A 125 -4.59 4.00 2.81
CA PHE A 125 -5.31 2.84 2.33
C PHE A 125 -6.58 3.21 1.55
N ASP A 126 -7.44 4.09 2.10
CA ASP A 126 -8.71 4.43 1.46
C ASP A 126 -8.51 5.09 0.08
N THR A 127 -7.62 6.08 0.02
CA THR A 127 -7.29 6.77 -1.24
C THR A 127 -6.68 5.81 -2.27
N VAL A 128 -5.74 4.96 -1.84
CA VAL A 128 -5.09 3.99 -2.73
C VAL A 128 -6.08 2.93 -3.21
N TYR A 129 -6.93 2.43 -2.31
CA TYR A 129 -7.94 1.42 -2.61
C TYR A 129 -8.85 1.91 -3.73
N TRP A 130 -9.51 3.05 -3.54
CA TRP A 130 -10.47 3.56 -4.53
C TRP A 130 -9.83 4.00 -5.85
N LYS A 131 -8.61 4.55 -5.81
CA LYS A 131 -7.94 5.07 -7.00
C LYS A 131 -7.25 4.01 -7.84
N TYR A 132 -6.69 2.97 -7.21
CA TYR A 132 -5.79 2.02 -7.88
C TYR A 132 -6.14 0.55 -7.75
N LEU A 133 -6.88 0.14 -6.72
CA LEU A 133 -7.14 -1.28 -6.43
C LEU A 133 -8.56 -1.70 -6.78
N ASP A 134 -9.57 -0.95 -6.38
CA ASP A 134 -10.98 -1.34 -6.47
C ASP A 134 -11.39 -1.78 -7.88
N ASP A 135 -11.17 -0.95 -8.91
CA ASP A 135 -11.50 -1.29 -10.30
C ASP A 135 -10.75 -2.53 -10.82
N ARG A 136 -9.57 -2.84 -10.27
CA ARG A 136 -8.78 -4.01 -10.70
C ARG A 136 -9.36 -5.33 -10.21
N PHE A 137 -10.01 -5.32 -9.04
CA PHE A 137 -10.59 -6.51 -8.43
C PHE A 137 -12.09 -6.65 -8.74
N PHE A 138 -12.80 -5.53 -8.84
CA PHE A 138 -14.26 -5.51 -8.92
C PHE A 138 -14.80 -4.93 -10.24
N GLY A 139 -13.91 -4.55 -11.17
CA GLY A 139 -14.27 -3.94 -12.45
C GLY A 139 -14.68 -2.47 -12.30
N GLU A 140 -14.91 -1.80 -13.43
CA GLU A 140 -15.24 -0.36 -13.44
C GLU A 140 -16.46 -0.06 -12.57
N GLY A 141 -16.25 0.66 -11.46
CA GLY A 141 -17.32 1.23 -10.63
C GLY A 141 -17.61 2.70 -10.91
N ARG A 142 -16.78 3.30 -11.76
CA ARG A 142 -16.69 4.76 -12.01
C ARG A 142 -17.81 5.35 -12.85
N GLU A 143 -18.82 4.58 -13.26
CA GLU A 143 -19.95 5.15 -14.02
C GLU A 143 -20.72 6.22 -13.23
N SER A 144 -20.51 6.31 -11.91
CA SER A 144 -20.99 7.44 -11.12
C SER A 144 -19.87 8.46 -10.92
N GLY A 145 -19.92 9.58 -11.64
CA GLY A 145 -19.19 10.81 -11.31
C GLY A 145 -19.66 11.46 -10.00
N GLY A 146 -20.02 10.65 -9.01
CA GLY A 146 -20.44 11.05 -7.69
C GLY A 146 -19.25 11.40 -6.79
N PRO A 147 -19.51 11.97 -5.61
CA PRO A 147 -18.46 12.31 -4.66
C PRO A 147 -17.70 11.07 -4.18
N ALA A 148 -16.42 11.26 -3.82
CA ALA A 148 -15.56 10.16 -3.36
C ALA A 148 -16.17 9.38 -2.18
N GLU A 149 -16.88 10.08 -1.30
CA GLU A 149 -17.56 9.52 -0.12
C GLU A 149 -18.72 8.57 -0.44
N GLU A 150 -19.20 8.55 -1.69
CA GLU A 150 -20.28 7.68 -2.14
C GLU A 150 -19.79 6.47 -2.94
N MET A 151 -18.49 6.36 -3.24
CA MET A 151 -17.94 5.27 -4.06
C MET A 151 -18.27 3.88 -3.50
N TRP A 152 -18.30 3.72 -2.17
CA TRP A 152 -18.66 2.47 -1.52
C TRP A 152 -20.07 1.97 -1.88
N LYS A 153 -21.01 2.88 -2.21
CA LYS A 153 -22.38 2.50 -2.62
C LYS A 153 -22.39 1.66 -3.89
N THR A 154 -21.41 1.86 -4.78
CA THR A 154 -21.25 1.08 -6.01
C THR A 154 -20.87 -0.38 -5.72
N ARG A 155 -20.40 -0.69 -4.50
CA ARG A 155 -19.89 -2.00 -4.06
C ARG A 155 -20.79 -2.70 -3.05
N VAL A 156 -21.85 -2.06 -2.56
CA VAL A 156 -22.78 -2.67 -1.57
C VAL A 156 -23.39 -3.98 -2.07
N HIS A 157 -23.59 -4.11 -3.39
CA HIS A 157 -24.11 -5.33 -4.01
C HIS A 157 -23.17 -6.54 -3.93
N LEU A 158 -21.89 -6.35 -3.53
CA LEU A 158 -20.94 -7.43 -3.29
C LEU A 158 -21.17 -8.12 -1.95
N LEU A 159 -21.90 -7.49 -1.03
CA LEU A 159 -22.26 -8.08 0.26
C LEU A 159 -23.40 -9.09 0.08
N SER A 160 -23.30 -10.22 0.79
CA SER A 160 -24.41 -11.14 0.99
C SER A 160 -25.57 -10.46 1.74
N PRO A 161 -26.80 -11.00 1.66
CA PRO A 161 -27.93 -10.50 2.44
C PRO A 161 -27.64 -10.43 3.94
N GLU A 162 -26.90 -11.41 4.47
CA GLU A 162 -26.49 -11.48 5.87
C GLU A 162 -25.50 -10.37 6.23
N GLU A 163 -24.47 -10.14 5.41
CA GLU A 163 -23.50 -9.04 5.58
C GLU A 163 -24.16 -7.67 5.50
N LEU A 164 -25.12 -7.50 4.58
CA LEU A 164 -25.86 -6.26 4.41
C LEU A 164 -26.73 -5.96 5.64
N ALA A 165 -27.44 -6.96 6.17
CA ALA A 165 -28.22 -6.82 7.40
C ALA A 165 -27.34 -6.50 8.62
N ALA A 166 -26.17 -7.12 8.73
CA ALA A 166 -25.18 -6.83 9.76
C ALA A 166 -24.65 -5.39 9.68
N MET A 167 -24.32 -4.92 8.48
CA MET A 167 -23.92 -3.54 8.22
C MET A 167 -25.01 -2.55 8.63
N GLU A 168 -26.27 -2.78 8.23
CA GLU A 168 -27.39 -1.91 8.61
C GLU A 168 -27.60 -1.83 10.12
N LEU A 169 -27.48 -2.95 10.83
CA LEU A 169 -27.55 -3.00 12.28
C LEU A 169 -26.41 -2.20 12.92
N MET A 170 -25.19 -2.36 12.42
CA MET A 170 -24.01 -1.63 12.89
C MET A 170 -24.17 -0.12 12.70
N VAL A 171 -24.58 0.32 11.51
CA VAL A 171 -24.81 1.74 11.21
C VAL A 171 -25.87 2.32 12.13
N ARG A 172 -27.03 1.64 12.29
CA ARG A 172 -28.09 2.11 13.19
C ARG A 172 -27.59 2.29 14.61
N THR A 173 -26.90 1.27 15.14
CA THR A 173 -26.40 1.33 16.52
C THR A 173 -25.38 2.46 16.70
N LYS A 174 -24.50 2.68 15.71
CA LYS A 174 -23.52 3.77 15.75
C LYS A 174 -24.17 5.15 15.66
N MET A 175 -25.26 5.30 14.90
CA MET A 175 -26.02 6.54 14.84
C MET A 175 -26.68 6.86 16.18
N GLU A 176 -27.26 5.87 16.86
CA GLU A 176 -27.83 6.03 18.22
C GLU A 176 -26.75 6.39 19.24
N GLU A 177 -25.62 5.67 19.27
CA GLU A 177 -24.47 5.97 20.14
C GLU A 177 -23.91 7.40 19.92
N SER A 178 -24.00 7.91 18.68
CA SER A 178 -23.50 9.24 18.32
C SER A 178 -24.31 10.40 18.93
N GLU A 179 -25.54 10.14 19.39
CA GLU A 179 -26.37 11.14 20.06
C GLU A 179 -25.85 11.44 21.47
N GLU A 180 -25.38 10.40 22.18
CA GLU A 180 -24.87 10.52 23.54
C GLU A 180 -23.39 10.95 23.58
N ARG A 181 -22.61 10.61 22.53
CA ARG A 181 -21.18 10.96 22.37
C ARG A 181 -20.29 10.50 23.53
N VAL A 182 -20.64 9.38 24.15
CA VAL A 182 -19.87 8.80 25.26
C VAL A 182 -18.67 8.03 24.70
N LEU A 183 -17.47 8.31 25.23
CA LEU A 183 -16.30 7.47 25.01
C LEU A 183 -16.46 6.19 25.81
N VAL A 184 -16.69 5.07 25.14
CA VAL A 184 -16.77 3.76 25.78
C VAL A 184 -15.38 3.15 25.80
N GLU A 185 -14.88 2.84 27.00
CA GLU A 185 -13.69 2.00 27.16
C GLU A 185 -14.13 0.54 27.06
N TRP A 186 -13.50 -0.22 26.17
CA TRP A 186 -13.73 -1.64 26.03
C TRP A 186 -12.49 -2.41 26.47
N ASP A 187 -12.69 -3.46 27.27
CA ASP A 187 -11.69 -4.51 27.39
C ASP A 187 -11.72 -5.45 26.16
N ALA A 188 -10.71 -6.32 26.05
CA ALA A 188 -10.58 -7.22 24.90
C ALA A 188 -11.75 -8.23 24.78
N GLY A 189 -12.40 -8.59 25.88
CA GLY A 189 -13.58 -9.46 25.91
C GLY A 189 -14.83 -8.73 25.43
N GLU A 190 -15.06 -7.52 25.95
CA GLU A 190 -16.16 -6.65 25.54
C GLU A 190 -16.07 -6.30 24.05
N ALA A 191 -14.88 -5.95 23.56
CA ALA A 191 -14.65 -5.67 22.14
C ALA A 191 -14.95 -6.89 21.25
N LYS A 192 -14.54 -8.10 21.67
CA LYS A 192 -14.86 -9.34 20.95
C LYS A 192 -16.35 -9.63 20.94
N GLN A 193 -17.01 -9.49 22.09
CA GLN A 193 -18.45 -9.70 22.20
C GLN A 193 -19.23 -8.70 21.34
N ARG A 194 -18.78 -7.44 21.34
CA ARG A 194 -19.35 -6.39 20.51
C ARG A 194 -19.18 -6.71 19.03
N LEU A 195 -17.98 -7.11 18.61
CA LEU A 195 -17.74 -7.54 17.23
C LEU A 195 -18.62 -8.74 16.86
N SER A 196 -18.70 -9.77 17.70
CA SER A 196 -19.55 -10.94 17.45
C SER A 196 -21.04 -10.61 17.39
N SER A 197 -21.49 -9.50 18.00
CA SER A 197 -22.89 -9.06 17.85
C SER A 197 -23.23 -8.59 16.43
N PHE A 198 -22.21 -8.32 15.60
CA PHE A 198 -22.34 -7.94 14.20
C PHE A 198 -21.87 -9.03 13.23
N LEU A 199 -21.06 -9.98 13.67
CA LEU A 199 -20.62 -11.10 12.85
C LEU A 199 -21.69 -12.19 12.86
N PHE A 200 -22.01 -12.71 11.68
CA PHE A 200 -22.84 -13.90 11.51
C PHE A 200 -22.00 -15.17 11.76
N ASP A 201 -22.66 -16.24 12.23
CA ASP A 201 -22.05 -17.55 12.48
C ASP A 201 -21.63 -18.28 11.19
#